data_AF-A0A917MX29-F1
#
_entry.id   AF-A0A917MX29-F1
#
_cell.length_a   1.000
_cell.length_b   1.000
_cell.length_c   1.000
_cell.angle_alpha   90.00
_cell.angle_beta   90.00
_cell.angle_gamma   90.00
#
_symmetry.space_group_name_H-M   'P 1'
#
loop_
_entity.id
_entity.type
_entity.pdbx_description
1 polymer ?
#
loop_
_entity_poly.entity_id
_entity_poly.type
_entity_poly.pdbx_seq_one_letter_code
_entity_poly.pdbx_strand_id
1 'polypeptide(L)'
;MLNQFNSNFSIVPTKEEEQGAFVQRCGYFIQLFNKLPDYDKLYDWVCLELGLNPNDVRDQNRSIFYPVKTYLNDLLPKDFLNTLKILTLLRHYYSKDVEMLGIFDKKITEIMGKASVSLGIHYKSGAFFPEGEKLLDIELVEFSMTSLSRYPNEEKDLRLALECYQKQIKNGVIENCYRCIEGLVRGLLKNNSTLIDNKPTLMRSIGLSDHWRKILAAYIEYGNEYGRHASENRHQFIDAEVEAYLYTTCLLIRLLVKFKAP
;
A
#
# COMPACT_ATOMS: atom_id res chain seq x y z
N MET A 1 11.66 26.32 1.06
CA MET A 1 12.96 26.93 0.70
C MET A 1 13.86 25.94 -0.04
N LEU A 2 14.18 24.77 0.52
CA LEU A 2 15.03 23.77 -0.18
C LEU A 2 14.40 23.22 -1.48
N ASN A 3 13.11 22.87 -1.49
CA ASN A 3 12.43 22.39 -2.71
C ASN A 3 12.46 23.44 -3.84
N GLN A 4 12.34 24.72 -3.48
CA GLN A 4 12.42 25.82 -4.43
C GLN A 4 13.85 26.03 -4.94
N PHE A 5 14.86 25.88 -4.07
CA PHE A 5 16.26 25.89 -4.46
C PHE A 5 16.58 24.74 -5.43
N ASN A 6 16.21 23.50 -5.09
CA ASN A 6 16.42 22.33 -5.94
C ASN A 6 15.76 22.52 -7.32
N SER A 7 14.54 23.06 -7.34
CA SER A 7 13.84 23.40 -8.58
C SER A 7 14.57 24.47 -9.41
N ASN A 8 15.14 25.50 -8.77
CA ASN A 8 15.85 26.58 -9.46
C ASN A 8 17.19 26.13 -10.06
N PHE A 9 17.82 25.11 -9.49
CA PHE A 9 19.13 24.59 -9.91
C PHE A 9 19.03 23.23 -10.64
N SER A 10 17.82 22.77 -10.97
CA SER A 10 17.58 21.47 -11.60
C SER A 10 18.21 20.29 -10.85
N ILE A 11 18.28 20.38 -9.52
CA ILE A 11 18.78 19.31 -8.66
C ILE A 11 17.62 18.39 -8.34
N VAL A 12 17.69 17.14 -8.77
CA VAL A 12 16.71 16.10 -8.45
C VAL A 12 17.43 15.05 -7.60
N PRO A 13 17.24 15.04 -6.27
CA PRO A 13 17.88 14.03 -5.44
C PRO A 13 17.30 12.65 -5.73
N THR A 14 18.11 11.62 -5.54
CA THR A 14 17.62 10.23 -5.61
C THR A 14 16.76 9.90 -4.39
N LYS A 15 16.00 8.81 -4.47
CA LYS A 15 15.22 8.30 -3.34
C LYS A 15 16.14 8.02 -2.13
N GLU A 16 17.30 7.41 -2.38
CA GLU A 16 18.27 7.06 -1.34
C GLU A 16 18.86 8.31 -0.67
N GLU A 17 19.17 9.35 -1.44
CA GLU A 17 19.65 10.64 -0.91
C GLU A 17 18.58 11.31 -0.04
N GLU A 18 17.33 11.31 -0.48
CA GLU A 18 16.23 11.91 0.28
C GLU A 18 15.87 11.09 1.53
N GLN A 19 15.98 9.76 1.47
CA GLN A 19 15.88 8.88 2.64
C GLN A 19 17.01 9.20 3.64
N GLY A 20 18.25 9.39 3.17
CA GLY A 20 19.36 9.84 4.01
C GLY A 20 19.09 11.20 4.67
N ALA A 21 18.58 12.17 3.91
CA ALA A 21 18.18 13.48 4.42
C ALA A 21 17.02 13.37 5.44
N PHE A 22 16.07 12.46 5.23
CA PHE A 22 15.00 12.15 6.18
C PHE A 22 15.55 11.61 7.50
N VAL A 23 16.49 10.66 7.45
CA VAL A 23 17.17 10.12 8.64
C VAL A 23 17.84 11.25 9.43
N GLN A 24 18.54 12.16 8.75
CA GLN A 24 19.17 13.32 9.40
C GLN A 24 18.13 14.25 10.07
N ARG A 25 17.05 14.58 9.37
CA ARG A 25 15.96 15.41 9.92
C ARG A 25 15.32 14.77 11.16
N CYS A 26 15.11 13.45 11.13
CA CYS A 26 14.60 12.70 12.27
C CYS A 26 15.62 12.66 13.42
N GLY A 27 16.91 12.51 13.13
CA GLY A 27 17.97 12.57 14.13
C GLY A 27 17.97 13.88 14.91
N TYR A 28 17.74 15.04 14.25
CA TYR A 28 17.61 16.32 14.96
C TYR A 28 16.35 16.39 15.83
N PHE A 29 15.25 15.79 15.38
CA PHE A 29 14.02 15.73 16.17
C PHE A 29 14.19 14.82 17.39
N ILE A 30 14.81 13.65 17.22
CA ILE A 30 15.05 12.67 18.28
C ILE A 30 15.99 13.23 19.37
N GLN A 31 16.94 14.10 19.00
CA GLN A 31 17.79 14.79 19.98
C GLN A 31 17.03 15.63 21.01
N LEU A 32 15.81 16.07 20.71
CA LEU A 32 14.99 16.82 21.66
C LEU A 32 14.60 15.96 22.87
N PHE A 33 14.46 14.64 22.70
CA PHE A 33 14.11 13.71 23.77
C PHE A 33 15.25 13.52 24.79
N ASN A 34 16.50 13.77 24.40
CA ASN A 34 17.68 13.63 25.27
C ASN A 34 17.67 14.56 26.50
N LYS A 35 16.78 15.56 26.49
CA LYS A 35 16.59 16.55 27.55
C LYS A 35 15.42 16.21 28.47
N LEU A 36 14.67 15.15 28.20
CA LEU A 36 13.53 14.76 29.01
C LEU A 36 13.99 14.19 30.36
N PRO A 37 13.26 14.46 31.45
CA PRO A 37 13.61 13.94 32.79
C PRO A 37 13.65 12.41 32.88
N ASP A 38 12.87 11.72 32.03
CA ASP A 38 12.70 10.27 31.99
C ASP A 38 13.45 9.60 30.83
N TYR A 39 14.39 10.32 30.21
CA TYR A 39 15.10 9.87 29.03
C TYR A 39 15.78 8.50 29.18
N ASP A 40 16.40 8.20 30.33
CA ASP A 40 17.06 6.91 30.52
C ASP A 40 16.07 5.73 30.50
N LYS A 41 14.86 5.93 31.03
CA LYS A 41 13.78 4.93 30.98
C LYS A 41 13.27 4.75 29.56
N LEU A 42 13.11 5.86 28.83
CA LEU A 42 12.73 5.82 27.42
C LEU A 42 13.77 5.06 26.59
N TYR A 43 15.06 5.37 26.79
CA TYR A 43 16.16 4.73 26.09
C TYR A 43 16.20 3.22 26.35
N ASP A 44 16.11 2.80 27.62
CA ASP A 44 16.07 1.39 28.01
C ASP A 44 14.89 0.67 27.35
N TRP A 45 13.71 1.30 27.39
CA TRP A 45 12.51 0.74 26.79
C TRP A 45 12.68 0.57 25.26
N VAL A 46 13.18 1.58 24.55
CA VAL A 46 13.44 1.47 23.10
C VAL A 46 14.46 0.37 22.79
N CYS A 47 15.54 0.24 23.56
CA CYS A 47 16.52 -0.84 23.40
C CYS A 47 15.86 -2.22 23.54
N LEU A 48 15.06 -2.42 24.59
CA LEU A 48 14.39 -3.69 24.84
C LEU A 48 13.39 -4.05 23.73
N GLU A 49 12.62 -3.10 23.23
CA GLU A 49 11.69 -3.30 22.11
C GLU A 49 12.41 -3.61 20.79
N LEU A 50 13.66 -3.16 20.64
CA LEU A 50 14.54 -3.53 19.52
C LEU A 50 15.26 -4.88 19.75
N GLY A 51 15.04 -5.56 20.88
CA GLY A 51 15.73 -6.80 21.24
C GLY A 51 17.19 -6.60 21.67
N LEU A 52 17.55 -5.39 22.10
CA LEU A 52 18.89 -5.02 22.54
C LEU A 52 18.94 -4.94 24.07
N ASN A 53 20.02 -5.43 24.66
CA ASN A 53 20.31 -5.20 26.07
C ASN A 53 20.89 -3.77 26.24
N PRO A 54 20.22 -2.86 26.96
CA PRO A 54 20.66 -1.48 27.07
C PRO A 54 22.02 -1.33 27.77
N ASN A 55 22.39 -2.26 28.66
CA ASN A 55 23.71 -2.23 29.31
C ASN A 55 24.82 -2.57 28.32
N ASP A 56 24.60 -3.56 27.45
CA ASP A 56 25.58 -3.94 26.43
C ASP A 56 25.81 -2.79 25.44
N VAL A 57 24.74 -2.08 25.05
CA VAL A 57 24.84 -0.91 24.16
C VAL A 57 25.57 0.25 24.86
N ARG A 58 25.35 0.47 26.16
CA ARG A 58 26.09 1.48 26.94
C ARG A 58 27.55 1.11 27.07
N ASP A 59 27.86 -0.14 27.37
CA ASP A 59 29.23 -0.62 27.59
C ASP A 59 30.06 -0.57 26.30
N GLN A 60 29.46 -0.84 25.14
CA GLN A 60 30.11 -0.62 23.84
C GLN A 60 30.50 0.84 23.59
N ASN A 61 29.77 1.79 24.20
CA ASN A 61 30.00 3.22 24.06
C ASN A 61 30.81 3.83 25.21
N ARG A 62 31.17 3.04 26.25
CA ARG A 62 31.96 3.56 27.38
C ARG A 62 33.40 3.84 26.96
N SER A 63 33.80 5.12 27.05
CA SER A 63 35.20 5.48 27.13
C SER A 63 35.73 5.17 28.53
N ILE A 64 36.96 4.65 28.62
CA ILE A 64 37.64 4.35 29.89
C ILE A 64 37.71 5.58 30.82
N PHE A 65 37.63 6.79 30.26
CA PHE A 65 37.90 8.02 30.97
C PHE A 65 36.66 8.85 31.36
N TYR A 66 35.49 8.60 30.77
CA TYR A 66 34.27 9.38 31.06
C TYR A 66 33.00 8.56 30.84
N PRO A 67 31.96 8.72 31.68
CA PRO A 67 30.65 8.15 31.42
C PRO A 67 30.07 8.78 30.15
N VAL A 68 30.02 8.01 29.07
CA VAL A 68 29.42 8.44 27.80
C VAL A 68 27.91 8.35 27.94
N LYS A 69 27.23 9.49 27.85
CA LYS A 69 25.77 9.53 27.78
C LYS A 69 25.33 8.94 26.45
N THR A 70 24.54 7.86 26.48
CA THR A 70 24.02 7.21 25.28
C THR A 70 22.81 7.96 24.74
N TYR A 71 22.78 8.16 23.43
CA TYR A 71 21.72 8.88 22.72
C TYR A 71 20.86 7.91 21.91
N LEU A 72 19.56 8.18 21.78
CA LEU A 72 18.70 7.45 20.84
C LEU A 72 19.24 7.55 19.40
N ASN A 73 19.99 8.62 19.11
CA ASN A 73 20.71 8.77 17.84
C ASN A 73 21.80 7.71 17.64
N ASP A 74 22.39 7.18 18.70
CA ASP A 74 23.38 6.10 18.60
C ASP A 74 22.70 4.78 18.23
N LEU A 75 21.39 4.66 18.51
CA LEU A 75 20.55 3.55 18.07
C LEU A 75 19.99 3.74 16.65
N LEU A 76 20.19 4.90 16.03
CA LEU A 76 19.91 5.09 14.61
C LEU A 76 21.17 4.67 13.85
N PRO A 77 21.25 3.45 13.28
CA PRO A 77 22.13 3.28 12.13
C PRO A 77 21.75 4.36 11.11
N LYS A 78 22.66 4.70 10.20
CA LYS A 78 22.39 5.56 9.04
C LYS A 78 21.41 4.92 8.04
N ASP A 79 20.52 4.07 8.53
CA ASP A 79 19.56 3.26 7.83
C ASP A 79 18.14 3.82 8.03
N PHE A 80 17.46 3.96 6.90
CA PHE A 80 16.11 4.49 6.83
C PHE A 80 15.11 3.63 7.61
N LEU A 81 15.20 2.29 7.48
CA LEU A 81 14.23 1.38 8.09
C LEU A 81 14.31 1.39 9.63
N ASN A 82 15.52 1.37 10.18
CA ASN A 82 15.68 1.44 11.64
C ASN A 82 15.23 2.79 12.21
N THR A 83 15.38 3.89 11.45
CA THR A 83 14.79 5.18 11.83
C THR A 83 13.27 5.08 11.95
N LEU A 84 12.58 4.45 11.00
CA LEU A 84 11.13 4.24 11.08
C LEU A 84 10.71 3.40 12.28
N LYS A 85 11.48 2.36 12.62
CA LYS A 85 11.24 1.53 13.82
C LYS A 85 11.30 2.38 15.08
N ILE A 86 12.37 3.16 15.25
CA ILE A 86 12.54 4.02 16.43
C ILE A 86 11.41 5.04 16.54
N LEU A 87 11.03 5.69 15.44
CA LEU A 87 9.91 6.63 15.44
C LEU A 87 8.58 5.95 15.81
N THR A 88 8.35 4.71 15.35
CA THR A 88 7.17 3.92 15.70
C THR A 88 7.15 3.58 17.19
N LEU A 89 8.30 3.18 17.74
CA LEU A 89 8.46 2.88 19.16
C LEU A 89 8.25 4.13 20.03
N LEU A 90 8.90 5.25 19.68
CA LEU A 90 8.73 6.52 20.39
C LEU A 90 7.26 6.95 20.43
N ARG A 91 6.56 6.84 19.30
CA ARG A 91 5.13 7.12 19.26
C ARG A 91 4.33 6.20 20.18
N HIS A 92 4.65 4.90 20.19
CA HIS A 92 3.97 3.93 21.05
C HIS A 92 4.22 4.21 22.54
N TYR A 93 5.44 4.60 22.91
CA TYR A 93 5.80 5.02 24.28
C TYR A 93 4.90 6.16 24.76
N TYR A 94 4.68 7.18 23.92
CA TYR A 94 3.83 8.33 24.23
C TYR A 94 2.34 8.10 23.92
N SER A 95 1.89 6.89 23.63
CA SER A 95 0.49 6.61 23.24
C SER A 95 -0.56 7.03 24.28
N LYS A 96 -0.17 7.13 25.56
CA LYS A 96 -1.05 7.56 26.67
C LYS A 96 -0.97 9.07 26.94
N ASP A 97 0.00 9.76 26.37
CA ASP A 97 0.20 11.21 26.51
C ASP A 97 -0.30 11.91 25.24
N VAL A 98 -1.56 12.35 25.27
CA VAL A 98 -2.25 12.92 24.09
C VAL A 98 -1.55 14.18 23.56
N GLU A 99 -1.00 15.01 24.45
CA GLU A 99 -0.33 16.24 24.07
C GLU A 99 1.01 15.94 23.37
N MET A 100 1.84 15.11 23.99
CA MET A 100 3.11 14.67 23.39
C MET A 100 2.89 13.92 22.08
N LEU A 101 1.86 13.08 22.01
CA LEU A 101 1.50 12.35 20.79
C LEU A 101 1.10 13.31 19.65
N GLY A 102 0.32 14.34 19.96
CA GLY A 102 -0.07 15.36 18.98
C GLY A 102 1.14 16.16 18.46
N ILE A 103 2.05 16.54 19.35
CA ILE A 103 3.31 17.21 18.98
C ILE A 103 4.17 16.28 18.11
N PHE A 104 4.27 15.00 18.49
CA PHE A 104 5.04 13.99 17.76
C PHE A 104 4.50 13.80 16.35
N ASP A 105 3.22 13.48 16.20
CA ASP A 105 2.57 13.21 14.91
C ASP A 105 2.68 14.43 13.97
N LYS A 106 2.42 15.63 14.51
CA LYS A 106 2.62 16.88 13.77
C LYS A 106 4.06 17.02 13.28
N LYS A 107 5.05 16.69 14.12
CA LYS A 107 6.45 16.84 13.77
C LYS A 107 6.90 15.85 12.70
N ILE A 108 6.41 14.61 12.74
CA ILE A 108 6.66 13.63 11.68
C ILE A 108 6.07 14.12 10.36
N THR A 109 4.82 14.60 10.36
CA THR A 109 4.20 15.17 9.15
C THR A 109 5.00 16.37 8.61
N GLU A 110 5.49 17.27 9.47
CA GLU A 110 6.36 18.37 9.06
C GLU A 110 7.68 17.90 8.45
N ILE A 111 8.31 16.85 8.99
CA ILE A 111 9.57 16.28 8.48
C ILE A 111 9.32 15.61 7.12
N MET A 112 8.25 14.82 7.00
CA MET A 112 7.83 14.18 5.76
C MET A 112 7.56 15.22 4.66
N GLY A 113 6.85 16.31 4.99
CA GLY A 113 6.52 17.39 4.05
C GLY A 113 7.72 18.21 3.56
N LYS A 114 8.92 18.00 4.12
CA LYS A 114 10.17 18.61 3.65
C LYS A 114 10.90 17.76 2.62
N ALA A 115 10.45 16.53 2.35
CA ALA A 115 11.03 15.72 1.30
C ALA A 115 10.81 16.37 -0.06
N SER A 116 11.83 16.38 -0.92
CA SER A 116 11.74 16.94 -2.27
C SER A 116 11.33 15.90 -3.31
N VAL A 117 11.53 14.62 -3.00
CA VAL A 117 11.04 13.45 -3.76
C VAL A 117 10.35 12.46 -2.81
N SER A 118 9.64 11.48 -3.39
CA SER A 118 9.01 10.39 -2.63
C SER A 118 10.04 9.63 -1.79
N LEU A 119 9.70 9.39 -0.52
CA LEU A 119 10.50 8.56 0.39
C LEU A 119 10.21 7.05 0.22
N GLY A 120 9.24 6.70 -0.61
CA GLY A 120 8.70 5.35 -0.70
C GLY A 120 7.80 4.97 0.48
N ILE A 121 7.32 5.95 1.25
CA ILE A 121 6.39 5.78 2.38
C ILE A 121 5.44 6.97 2.51
N HIS A 122 4.29 6.77 3.14
CA HIS A 122 3.43 7.82 3.67
C HIS A 122 3.18 7.63 5.17
N TYR A 123 2.91 8.73 5.88
CA TYR A 123 2.59 8.71 7.30
C TYR A 123 1.14 9.11 7.52
N LYS A 124 0.32 8.23 8.10
CA LYS A 124 -1.11 8.46 8.32
C LYS A 124 -1.55 7.85 9.64
N SER A 125 -2.34 8.59 10.41
CA SER A 125 -2.92 8.11 11.68
C SER A 125 -1.88 7.48 12.63
N GLY A 126 -0.66 8.03 12.64
CA GLY A 126 0.39 7.56 13.54
C GLY A 126 1.25 6.39 13.06
N ALA A 127 1.05 5.92 11.83
CA ALA A 127 1.79 4.79 11.29
C ALA A 127 2.44 5.14 9.94
N PHE A 128 3.57 4.51 9.66
CA PHE A 128 4.24 4.55 8.37
C PHE A 128 3.73 3.40 7.49
N PHE A 129 3.48 3.71 6.23
CA PHE A 129 3.05 2.75 5.23
C PHE A 129 3.94 2.91 3.99
N PRO A 130 4.34 1.82 3.31
CA PRO A 130 5.02 1.94 2.03
C PRO A 130 4.17 2.71 1.01
N GLU A 131 4.83 3.48 0.15
CA GLU A 131 4.23 4.18 -0.99
C GLU A 131 4.29 3.23 -2.19
N GLY A 132 3.11 2.86 -2.72
CA GLY A 132 2.93 1.77 -3.70
C GLY A 132 2.00 0.65 -3.19
N GLU A 133 1.46 -0.14 -4.14
CA GLU A 133 0.43 -1.21 -4.03
C GLU A 133 -0.86 -0.79 -3.32
N LYS A 134 -0.84 -0.52 -2.00
CA LYS A 134 -2.05 -0.24 -1.20
C LYS A 134 -2.91 0.93 -1.69
N LEU A 135 -2.33 1.94 -2.34
CA LEU A 135 -3.09 3.10 -2.82
C LEU A 135 -3.88 2.77 -4.09
N LEU A 136 -3.31 1.92 -4.95
CA LEU A 136 -4.02 1.39 -6.11
C LEU A 136 -5.10 0.41 -5.61
N ASP A 137 -4.76 -0.46 -4.66
CA ASP A 137 -5.67 -1.48 -4.13
C ASP A 137 -6.89 -0.85 -3.45
N ILE A 138 -6.69 0.10 -2.53
CA ILE A 138 -7.79 0.72 -1.78
C ILE A 138 -8.67 1.55 -2.70
N GLU A 139 -8.11 2.49 -3.47
CA GLU A 139 -8.94 3.37 -4.30
C GLU A 139 -9.59 2.63 -5.48
N LEU A 140 -8.91 1.67 -6.08
CA LEU A 140 -9.46 0.88 -7.18
C LEU A 140 -10.56 -0.06 -6.69
N VAL A 141 -10.34 -0.76 -5.56
CA VAL A 141 -11.32 -1.69 -4.99
C VAL A 141 -12.51 -0.93 -4.39
N GLU A 142 -12.29 0.09 -3.55
CA GLU A 142 -13.37 0.86 -2.92
C GLU A 142 -14.25 1.53 -3.98
N PHE A 143 -13.65 2.11 -5.01
CA PHE A 143 -14.43 2.69 -6.10
C PHE A 143 -15.23 1.63 -6.86
N SER A 144 -14.63 0.47 -7.14
CA SER A 144 -15.31 -0.61 -7.89
C SER A 144 -16.49 -1.14 -7.10
N MET A 145 -16.32 -1.37 -5.79
CA MET A 145 -17.39 -1.73 -4.87
C MET A 145 -18.49 -0.67 -4.84
N THR A 146 -18.12 0.61 -4.74
CA THR A 146 -19.08 1.73 -4.77
C THR A 146 -19.86 1.78 -6.09
N SER A 147 -19.19 1.51 -7.21
CA SER A 147 -19.80 1.48 -8.55
C SER A 147 -20.79 0.32 -8.72
N LEU A 148 -20.57 -0.78 -8.00
CA LEU A 148 -21.44 -1.95 -7.97
C LEU A 148 -22.61 -1.84 -6.98
N SER A 149 -22.78 -0.72 -6.28
CA SER A 149 -23.92 -0.51 -5.36
C SER A 149 -25.31 -0.70 -6.01
N ARG A 150 -25.41 -0.60 -7.35
CA ARG A 150 -26.63 -0.87 -8.13
C ARG A 150 -26.75 -2.31 -8.64
N TYR A 151 -25.74 -3.13 -8.38
CA TYR A 151 -25.51 -4.48 -8.87
C TYR A 151 -25.14 -5.39 -7.68
N PRO A 152 -26.07 -5.66 -6.75
CA PRO A 152 -25.74 -6.26 -5.45
C PRO A 152 -25.20 -7.70 -5.55
N ASN A 153 -25.56 -8.43 -6.60
CA ASN A 153 -25.03 -9.78 -6.82
C ASN A 153 -23.57 -9.71 -7.29
N GLU A 154 -23.27 -8.78 -8.20
CA GLU A 154 -21.95 -8.55 -8.74
C GLU A 154 -21.02 -7.96 -7.66
N GLU A 155 -21.53 -7.07 -6.80
CA GLU A 155 -20.81 -6.59 -5.62
C GLU A 155 -20.43 -7.74 -4.68
N LYS A 156 -21.37 -8.67 -4.44
CA LYS A 156 -21.12 -9.88 -3.65
C LYS A 156 -20.05 -10.76 -4.29
N ASP A 157 -20.10 -10.97 -5.59
CA ASP A 157 -19.10 -11.75 -6.31
C ASP A 157 -17.70 -11.12 -6.23
N LEU A 158 -17.58 -9.79 -6.41
CA LEU A 158 -16.30 -9.09 -6.22
C LEU A 158 -15.79 -9.22 -4.78
N ARG A 159 -16.67 -9.12 -3.79
CA ARG A 159 -16.32 -9.30 -2.38
C ARG A 159 -15.77 -10.71 -2.10
N LEU A 160 -16.41 -11.73 -2.66
CA LEU A 160 -15.92 -13.11 -2.56
C LEU A 160 -14.56 -13.29 -3.23
N ALA A 161 -14.32 -12.64 -4.38
CA ALA A 161 -13.01 -12.66 -5.03
C ALA A 161 -11.91 -12.08 -4.12
N LEU A 162 -12.19 -10.96 -3.44
CA LEU A 162 -11.27 -10.33 -2.48
C LEU A 162 -11.01 -11.23 -1.27
N GLU A 163 -12.04 -11.88 -0.73
CA GLU A 163 -11.88 -12.86 0.36
C GLU A 163 -11.03 -14.05 -0.06
N CYS A 164 -11.24 -14.57 -1.29
CA CYS A 164 -10.42 -15.63 -1.85
C CYS A 164 -8.97 -15.18 -2.01
N TYR A 165 -8.72 -13.94 -2.44
CA TYR A 165 -7.38 -13.39 -2.61
C TYR A 165 -6.65 -13.30 -1.25
N GLN A 166 -7.33 -12.79 -0.22
CA GLN A 166 -6.79 -12.76 1.15
C GLN A 166 -6.46 -14.17 1.69
N LYS A 167 -7.29 -15.16 1.36
CA LYS A 167 -7.11 -16.56 1.76
C LYS A 167 -6.17 -17.34 0.83
N GLN A 168 -5.57 -16.70 -0.18
CA GLN A 168 -4.70 -17.33 -1.18
C GLN A 168 -5.39 -18.48 -1.97
N ILE A 169 -6.71 -18.40 -2.15
CA ILE A 169 -7.52 -19.37 -2.91
C ILE A 169 -7.62 -18.90 -4.37
N LYS A 170 -6.53 -19.11 -5.14
CA LYS A 170 -6.34 -18.57 -6.51
C LYS A 170 -7.51 -18.79 -7.46
N ASN A 171 -7.99 -20.04 -7.58
CA ASN A 171 -9.10 -20.37 -8.47
C ASN A 171 -10.39 -19.60 -8.10
N GLY A 172 -10.62 -19.44 -6.79
CA GLY A 172 -11.76 -18.69 -6.29
C GLY A 172 -11.71 -17.21 -6.65
N VAL A 173 -10.51 -16.61 -6.76
CA VAL A 173 -10.36 -15.23 -7.23
C VAL A 173 -10.82 -15.11 -8.68
N ILE A 174 -10.28 -15.95 -9.57
CA ILE A 174 -10.58 -15.90 -11.01
C ILE A 174 -12.05 -16.18 -11.27
N GLU A 175 -12.61 -17.23 -10.64
CA GLU A 175 -14.00 -17.62 -10.82
C GLU A 175 -14.98 -16.53 -10.39
N ASN A 176 -14.78 -15.93 -9.21
CA ASN A 176 -15.66 -14.88 -8.71
C ASN A 176 -15.50 -13.57 -9.49
N CYS A 177 -14.28 -13.22 -9.92
CA CYS A 177 -14.05 -12.09 -10.82
C CYS A 177 -14.80 -12.26 -12.16
N TYR A 178 -14.71 -13.45 -12.77
CA TYR A 178 -15.40 -13.75 -14.02
C TYR A 178 -16.92 -13.68 -13.87
N ARG A 179 -17.46 -14.25 -12.80
CA ARG A 179 -18.90 -14.19 -12.46
C ARG A 179 -19.38 -12.75 -12.29
N CYS A 180 -18.61 -11.91 -11.60
CA CYS A 180 -18.91 -10.50 -11.43
C CYS A 180 -19.05 -9.77 -12.77
N ILE A 181 -18.10 -9.95 -13.71
CA ILE A 181 -18.17 -9.32 -15.03
C ILE A 181 -19.32 -9.90 -15.87
N GLU A 182 -19.57 -11.21 -15.78
CA GLU A 182 -20.69 -11.84 -16.46
C GLU A 182 -22.04 -11.26 -16.04
N GLY A 183 -22.28 -11.16 -14.72
CA GLY A 183 -23.50 -10.58 -14.17
C GLY A 183 -23.68 -9.13 -14.60
N LEU A 184 -22.61 -8.34 -14.53
CA LEU A 184 -22.62 -6.95 -14.95
C LEU A 184 -22.97 -6.82 -16.45
N VAL A 185 -22.38 -7.63 -17.32
CA VAL A 185 -22.65 -7.63 -18.75
C VAL A 185 -24.08 -8.08 -19.06
N ARG A 186 -24.60 -9.09 -18.36
CA ARG A 186 -26.02 -9.51 -18.45
C ARG A 186 -26.96 -8.37 -18.10
N GLY A 187 -26.67 -7.64 -17.02
CA GLY A 187 -27.44 -6.47 -16.60
C GLY A 187 -27.43 -5.36 -17.65
N LEU A 188 -26.26 -5.08 -18.24
CA LEU A 188 -26.10 -4.04 -19.27
C LEU A 188 -26.80 -4.41 -20.59
N LEU A 189 -26.66 -5.66 -21.04
CA LEU A 189 -27.26 -6.15 -22.29
C LEU A 189 -28.71 -6.64 -22.12
N LYS A 190 -29.22 -6.66 -20.89
CA LYS A 190 -30.56 -7.16 -20.51
C LYS A 190 -30.84 -8.57 -21.04
N ASN A 191 -29.88 -9.48 -20.85
CA ASN A 191 -30.00 -10.88 -21.27
C ASN A 191 -29.44 -11.84 -20.21
N ASN A 192 -29.57 -13.15 -20.45
CA ASN A 192 -29.10 -14.20 -19.55
C ASN A 192 -27.95 -15.04 -20.15
N SER A 193 -27.37 -14.61 -21.28
CA SER A 193 -26.30 -15.35 -21.95
C SER A 193 -25.02 -15.33 -21.13
N THR A 194 -24.12 -16.30 -21.36
CA THR A 194 -22.81 -16.31 -20.68
C THR A 194 -21.94 -15.15 -21.16
N LEU A 195 -20.87 -14.81 -20.42
CA LEU A 195 -19.96 -13.74 -20.81
C LEU A 195 -19.26 -14.04 -22.14
N ILE A 196 -18.91 -15.30 -22.39
CA ILE A 196 -18.30 -15.72 -23.66
C ILE A 196 -19.27 -15.60 -24.83
N ASP A 197 -20.55 -15.95 -24.63
CA ASP A 197 -21.60 -15.81 -25.66
C ASP A 197 -21.93 -14.34 -25.91
N ASN A 198 -21.87 -13.51 -24.87
CA ASN A 198 -22.07 -12.08 -24.95
C ASN A 198 -20.89 -11.34 -25.57
N LYS A 199 -19.70 -11.95 -25.67
CA LYS A 199 -18.48 -11.32 -26.19
C LYS A 199 -18.72 -10.57 -27.51
N PRO A 200 -19.29 -11.15 -28.59
CA PRO A 200 -19.47 -10.44 -29.86
C PRO A 200 -20.44 -9.25 -29.78
N THR A 201 -21.48 -9.36 -28.95
CA THR A 201 -22.48 -8.30 -28.74
C THR A 201 -21.93 -7.18 -27.87
N LEU A 202 -21.18 -7.53 -26.83
CA LEU A 202 -20.47 -6.60 -25.98
C LEU A 202 -19.46 -5.77 -26.80
N MET A 203 -18.60 -6.42 -27.59
CA MET A 203 -17.60 -5.69 -28.39
C MET A 203 -18.21 -4.69 -29.37
N ARG A 204 -19.39 -5.01 -29.92
CA ARG A 204 -20.14 -4.11 -30.81
C ARG A 204 -20.80 -2.95 -30.06
N SER A 205 -21.30 -3.19 -28.86
CA SER A 205 -22.04 -2.19 -28.09
C SER A 205 -21.15 -1.20 -27.34
N ILE A 206 -20.01 -1.62 -26.78
CA ILE A 206 -19.29 -0.80 -25.80
C ILE A 206 -18.53 0.43 -26.33
N GLY A 207 -18.59 0.72 -27.63
CA GLY A 207 -17.99 1.93 -28.23
C GLY A 207 -16.46 2.08 -28.06
N LEU A 208 -15.77 1.04 -27.58
CA LEU A 208 -14.33 1.08 -27.36
C LEU A 208 -13.54 0.94 -28.66
N SER A 209 -12.29 1.42 -28.65
CA SER A 209 -11.34 1.19 -29.74
C SER A 209 -10.97 -0.29 -29.86
N ASP A 210 -10.49 -0.70 -31.04
CA ASP A 210 -10.19 -2.11 -31.31
C ASP A 210 -9.12 -2.70 -30.40
N HIS A 211 -8.16 -1.89 -29.94
CA HIS A 211 -7.16 -2.34 -28.97
C HIS A 211 -7.78 -2.69 -27.61
N TRP A 212 -8.71 -1.88 -27.12
CA TRP A 212 -9.42 -2.16 -25.87
C TRP A 212 -10.36 -3.37 -26.00
N ARG A 213 -10.98 -3.56 -27.16
CA ARG A 213 -11.77 -4.77 -27.44
C ARG A 213 -10.92 -6.03 -27.36
N LYS A 214 -9.67 -5.99 -27.84
CA LYS A 214 -8.73 -7.11 -27.72
C LYS A 214 -8.36 -7.42 -26.28
N ILE A 215 -8.12 -6.40 -25.45
CA ILE A 215 -7.83 -6.57 -24.02
C ILE A 215 -9.01 -7.25 -23.31
N LEU A 216 -10.23 -6.75 -23.53
CA LEU A 216 -11.43 -7.33 -22.95
C LEU A 216 -11.68 -8.76 -23.45
N ALA A 217 -11.44 -9.03 -24.74
CA ALA A 217 -11.56 -10.38 -25.29
C ALA A 217 -10.59 -11.36 -24.62
N ALA A 218 -9.32 -10.96 -24.46
CA ALA A 218 -8.31 -11.76 -23.79
C ALA A 218 -8.66 -12.01 -22.31
N TYR A 219 -9.18 -11.00 -21.60
CA TYR A 219 -9.65 -11.17 -20.22
C TYR A 219 -10.79 -12.20 -20.12
N ILE A 220 -11.76 -12.15 -21.03
CA ILE A 220 -12.89 -13.10 -21.08
C ILE A 220 -12.38 -14.51 -21.40
N GLU A 221 -11.48 -14.64 -22.37
CA GLU A 221 -10.90 -15.93 -22.77
C GLU A 221 -10.13 -16.56 -21.62
N TYR A 222 -9.29 -15.78 -20.93
CA TYR A 222 -8.57 -16.24 -19.74
C TYR A 222 -9.55 -16.73 -18.66
N GLY A 223 -10.52 -15.91 -18.25
CA GLY A 223 -11.45 -16.33 -17.20
C GLY A 223 -12.33 -17.53 -17.59
N ASN A 224 -12.65 -17.69 -18.87
CA ASN A 224 -13.42 -18.83 -19.35
C ASN A 224 -12.60 -20.13 -19.33
N GLU A 225 -11.35 -20.08 -19.78
CA GLU A 225 -10.40 -21.20 -19.73
C GLU A 225 -10.14 -21.66 -18.29
N TYR A 226 -9.96 -20.70 -17.39
CA TYR A 226 -9.48 -20.93 -16.04
C TYR A 226 -10.56 -21.00 -14.95
N GLY A 227 -11.76 -20.45 -15.19
CA GLY A 227 -12.80 -20.26 -14.18
C GLY A 227 -14.02 -21.19 -14.28
N ARG A 228 -14.26 -21.88 -15.41
CA ARG A 228 -15.48 -22.71 -15.60
C ARG A 228 -15.28 -24.12 -16.13
N HIS A 229 -14.19 -24.38 -16.86
CA HIS A 229 -13.98 -25.67 -17.54
C HIS A 229 -12.52 -26.17 -17.45
N ALA A 230 -11.82 -25.88 -16.36
CA ALA A 230 -10.45 -26.31 -16.22
C ALA A 230 -10.35 -27.85 -16.23
N SER A 231 -9.81 -28.38 -17.33
CA SER A 231 -9.45 -29.79 -17.51
C SER A 231 -8.59 -30.30 -16.35
N GLU A 232 -8.56 -31.61 -16.13
CA GLU A 232 -7.80 -32.26 -15.04
C GLU A 232 -6.29 -31.91 -15.03
N ASN A 233 -5.74 -31.39 -16.13
CA ASN A 233 -4.37 -30.87 -16.23
C ASN A 233 -4.34 -29.36 -15.95
N ARG A 234 -4.22 -28.99 -14.67
CA ARG A 234 -4.15 -27.59 -14.23
C ARG A 234 -2.81 -26.94 -14.61
N HIS A 235 -2.85 -25.84 -15.35
CA HIS A 235 -1.79 -24.83 -15.26
C HIS A 235 -1.84 -24.21 -13.86
N GLN A 236 -0.69 -24.10 -13.20
CA GLN A 236 -0.60 -23.46 -11.90
C GLN A 236 -0.60 -21.95 -12.09
N PHE A 237 -1.57 -21.25 -11.51
CA PHE A 237 -1.57 -19.79 -11.46
C PHE A 237 -0.38 -19.30 -10.64
N ILE A 238 0.40 -18.37 -11.18
CA ILE A 238 1.34 -17.59 -10.38
C ILE A 238 0.58 -16.45 -9.68
N ASP A 239 1.05 -16.04 -8.50
CA ASP A 239 0.32 -15.06 -7.68
C ASP A 239 0.13 -13.72 -8.41
N ALA A 240 1.14 -13.32 -9.19
CA ALA A 240 1.09 -12.11 -10.00
C ALA A 240 -0.03 -12.13 -11.06
N GLU A 241 -0.34 -13.29 -11.65
CA GLU A 241 -1.45 -13.41 -12.63
C GLU A 241 -2.80 -13.25 -11.96
N VAL A 242 -2.97 -13.84 -10.77
CA VAL A 242 -4.21 -13.78 -9.99
C VAL A 242 -4.49 -12.35 -9.56
N GLU A 243 -3.47 -11.65 -9.06
CA GLU A 243 -3.56 -10.25 -8.68
C GLU A 243 -3.85 -9.35 -9.89
N ALA A 244 -3.11 -9.53 -10.99
CA ALA A 244 -3.36 -8.77 -12.22
C ALA A 244 -4.79 -8.98 -12.74
N TYR A 245 -5.33 -10.21 -12.65
CA TYR A 245 -6.71 -10.51 -13.04
C TYR A 245 -7.72 -9.80 -12.14
N LEU A 246 -7.51 -9.80 -10.82
CA LEU A 246 -8.35 -9.10 -9.85
C LEU A 246 -8.38 -7.58 -10.10
N TYR A 247 -7.22 -6.96 -10.31
CA TYR A 247 -7.16 -5.51 -10.58
C TYR A 247 -7.72 -5.15 -11.94
N THR A 248 -7.50 -6.00 -12.95
CA THR A 248 -8.12 -5.83 -14.27
C THR A 248 -9.64 -5.90 -14.17
N THR A 249 -10.18 -6.82 -13.35
CA THR A 249 -11.62 -6.92 -13.08
C THR A 249 -12.17 -5.60 -12.52
N CYS A 250 -11.49 -5.02 -11.51
CA CYS A 250 -11.87 -3.73 -10.95
C CYS A 250 -11.86 -2.62 -12.01
N LEU A 251 -10.84 -2.56 -12.87
CA LEU A 251 -10.79 -1.60 -13.97
C LEU A 251 -11.94 -1.80 -14.98
N LEU A 252 -12.26 -3.05 -15.32
CA LEU A 252 -13.36 -3.37 -16.23
C LEU A 252 -14.72 -3.00 -15.64
N ILE A 253 -14.94 -3.17 -14.34
CA ILE A 253 -16.16 -2.68 -13.66
C ILE A 253 -16.29 -1.17 -13.87
N ARG A 254 -15.22 -0.40 -13.65
CA ARG A 254 -15.26 1.07 -13.86
C ARG A 254 -15.60 1.42 -15.30
N LEU A 255 -15.04 0.68 -16.25
CA LEU A 255 -15.27 0.88 -17.68
C LEU A 255 -16.73 0.57 -18.06
N LEU A 256 -17.25 -0.56 -17.59
CA LEU A 256 -18.58 -1.07 -17.93
C LEU A 256 -19.71 -0.31 -17.21
N VAL A 257 -19.52 0.13 -15.96
CA VAL A 257 -20.54 0.94 -15.26
C VAL A 257 -20.64 2.34 -15.87
N LYS A 258 -19.54 2.90 -16.39
CA LYS A 258 -19.56 4.18 -17.12
C LYS A 258 -20.13 4.04 -18.53
N PHE A 259 -20.20 2.82 -19.05
CA PHE A 259 -20.82 2.56 -20.32
C PHE A 259 -22.34 2.76 -20.21
N LYS A 260 -22.86 3.76 -20.90
CA LYS A 260 -24.29 3.88 -21.17
C LYS A 260 -24.55 3.13 -22.46
N ALA A 261 -25.33 2.06 -22.40
CA ALA A 261 -25.90 1.48 -23.61
C ALA A 261 -26.65 2.58 -24.36
N PRO A 262 -26.44 2.72 -25.69
CA PRO A 262 -27.22 3.65 -26.51
C PRO A 262 -28.71 3.32 -26.48
#